data_AF-K9EHS1-F1
#
_entry.id   AF-K9EHS1-F1
#
_cell.length_a   1.000
_cell.length_b   1.000
_cell.length_c   1.000
_cell.angle_alpha   90.00
_cell.angle_beta   90.00
_cell.angle_gamma   90.00
#
_symmetry.space_group_name_H-M   'P 1'
#
loop_
_entity.id
_entity.type
_entity.pdbx_description
1 polymer ?
#
loop_
_entity_poly.entity_id
_entity_poly.type
_entity_poly.pdbx_seq_one_letter_code
_entity_poly.pdbx_strand_id
1 'polypeptide(L)' 'MKQEIKQNGITILHSEDGCSIPVIFNNLTGKNFKGKEYSDYIGYVAIPDMGFTYGKIEYYSDGNLVTTGEIKP' A
#
# COMPACT_ATOMS: atom_id res chain seq x y z
N MET A 1 -1.54 -17.31 4.23
CA MET A 1 -1.13 -16.70 2.94
C MET A 1 -0.46 -15.39 3.28
N LYS A 2 0.85 -15.30 3.10
CA LYS A 2 1.61 -14.10 3.40
C LYS A 2 1.37 -13.08 2.30
N GLN A 3 0.81 -11.94 2.66
CA GLN A 3 0.57 -10.83 1.75
C GLN A 3 1.51 -9.68 2.13
N GLU A 4 2.06 -9.00 1.13
CA GLU A 4 3.05 -7.94 1.32
C GLU A 4 2.77 -6.76 0.40
N ILE A 5 2.97 -5.53 0.90
CA ILE A 5 3.12 -4.34 0.06
C ILE A 5 4.59 -3.97 0.08
N LYS A 6 5.21 -3.93 -1.11
CA LYS A 6 6.60 -3.59 -1.29
C LYS A 6 6.75 -2.24 -1.98
N GLN A 7 7.82 -1.54 -1.66
CA GLN A 7 8.28 -0.36 -2.36
C GLN A 7 9.78 -0.46 -2.55
N ASN A 8 10.25 -0.24 -3.79
CA ASN A 8 11.68 -0.37 -4.15
C ASN A 8 12.29 -1.72 -3.72
N GLY A 9 11.52 -2.81 -3.85
CA GLY A 9 11.93 -4.16 -3.47
C GLY A 9 11.92 -4.47 -1.97
N ILE A 10 11.59 -3.50 -1.11
CA ILE A 10 11.51 -3.67 0.34
C ILE A 10 10.06 -3.88 0.77
N THR A 11 9.81 -4.89 1.60
CA THR A 11 8.50 -5.07 2.25
C THR A 11 8.29 -3.97 3.29
N ILE A 12 7.28 -3.13 3.08
CA ILE A 12 6.89 -2.06 4.01
C ILE A 12 5.83 -2.58 4.99
N LEU A 13 4.81 -3.26 4.46
CA LEU A 13 3.76 -3.88 5.26
C LEU A 13 3.59 -5.34 4.87
N HIS A 14 3.27 -6.20 5.84
CA HIS A 14 2.87 -7.57 5.60
C HIS A 14 1.83 -8.05 6.61
N SER A 15 1.02 -9.02 6.21
CA SER A 15 0.10 -9.73 7.10
C SER A 15 -0.18 -11.14 6.56
N GLU A 16 -0.70 -12.00 7.42
CA GLU A 16 -1.18 -13.35 7.07
C GLU A 16 -2.70 -13.51 7.25
N ASP A 17 -3.40 -12.44 7.66
CA ASP A 17 -4.86 -12.43 7.89
C ASP A 17 -5.71 -12.55 6.61
N GLY A 18 -5.10 -12.38 5.44
CA GLY A 18 -5.75 -12.48 4.13
C GLY A 18 -6.67 -11.31 3.76
N CYS A 19 -6.83 -10.30 4.61
CA CYS A 19 -7.78 -9.21 4.41
C CYS A 19 -7.18 -7.81 4.50
N SER A 20 -6.21 -7.56 5.39
CA SER A 20 -5.72 -6.21 5.68
C SER A 20 -4.89 -5.63 4.54
N ILE A 21 -3.98 -6.42 3.97
CA ILE A 21 -3.06 -5.96 2.93
C ILE A 21 -3.78 -5.51 1.66
N PRO A 22 -4.75 -6.27 1.10
CA PRO A 22 -5.55 -5.81 -0.02
C PRO A 22 -6.29 -4.50 0.24
N VAL A 23 -6.82 -4.31 1.45
CA VAL A 23 -7.55 -3.10 1.84
C VAL A 23 -6.61 -1.91 1.89
N ILE A 24 -5.47 -2.04 2.57
CA ILE A 24 -4.47 -0.97 2.67
C ILE A 24 -3.92 -0.61 1.28
N PHE A 25 -3.63 -1.61 0.43
CA PHE A 25 -3.17 -1.36 -0.93
C PHE A 25 -4.18 -0.54 -1.75
N ASN A 26 -5.47 -0.86 -1.61
CA ASN A 26 -6.53 -0.10 -2.27
C ASN A 26 -6.68 1.32 -1.70
N ASN A 27 -6.37 1.55 -0.43
CA ASN A 27 -6.32 2.90 0.14
C ASN A 27 -5.14 3.69 -0.43
N LEU A 28 -3.93 3.09 -0.44
CA LEU A 28 -2.69 3.70 -0.93
C LEU A 28 -2.72 4.07 -2.41
N THR A 29 -3.43 3.28 -3.22
CA THR A 29 -3.62 3.52 -4.66
C THR A 29 -4.84 4.39 -4.97
N GLY A 30 -5.48 4.93 -3.94
CA GLY A 30 -6.64 5.80 -4.06
C GLY A 30 -7.83 5.11 -4.70
N LYS A 31 -7.99 3.80 -4.54
CA LYS A 31 -9.16 3.04 -5.01
C LYS A 31 -10.32 3.16 -4.04
N ASN A 32 -10.05 3.03 -2.74
CA ASN A 32 -11.05 3.17 -1.68
C ASN A 32 -11.20 4.63 -1.24
N PHE A 33 -10.10 5.27 -0.80
CA PHE A 33 -10.08 6.68 -0.43
C PHE A 33 -9.92 7.57 -1.66
N LYS A 34 -10.61 8.71 -1.67
CA LYS A 34 -10.62 9.67 -2.79
C LYS A 34 -10.52 11.10 -2.30
N GLY A 35 -9.99 11.99 -3.15
CA GLY A 35 -9.93 13.43 -2.85
C GLY A 35 -9.23 13.71 -1.53
N LYS A 36 -9.86 14.52 -0.67
CA LYS A 36 -9.27 14.92 0.61
C LYS A 36 -8.94 13.74 1.53
N GLU A 37 -9.79 12.72 1.58
CA GLU A 37 -9.54 11.54 2.42
C GLU A 37 -8.27 10.80 1.97
N TYR A 38 -8.08 10.68 0.65
CA TYR A 38 -6.85 10.12 0.09
C TYR A 38 -5.64 10.97 0.47
N SER A 39 -5.68 12.28 0.20
CA SER A 39 -4.57 13.18 0.50
C SER A 39 -4.23 13.22 1.99
N ASP A 40 -5.24 13.21 2.87
CA ASP A 40 -5.06 13.14 4.32
C ASP A 40 -4.42 11.80 4.72
N TYR A 41 -4.92 10.68 4.21
CA TYR A 41 -4.37 9.36 4.52
C TYR A 41 -2.91 9.23 4.06
N ILE A 42 -2.59 9.70 2.86
CA ILE A 42 -1.22 9.65 2.35
C ILE A 42 -0.29 10.59 3.14
N GLY A 43 -0.71 11.84 3.33
CA GLY A 43 0.11 12.89 3.93
C GLY A 43 0.29 12.77 5.43
N TYR A 44 -0.67 12.20 6.15
CA TYR A 44 -0.61 12.08 7.61
C TYR A 44 -0.34 10.66 8.12
N VAL A 45 -0.57 9.61 7.32
CA VAL A 45 -0.42 8.22 7.79
C VAL A 45 0.54 7.41 6.92
N ALA A 46 0.29 7.29 5.61
CA ALA A 46 1.05 6.37 4.77
C ALA A 46 2.53 6.74 4.67
N ILE A 47 2.84 8.02 4.47
CA ILE A 47 4.22 8.48 4.37
C ILE A 47 4.87 8.62 5.76
N PRO A 48 4.28 9.35 6.73
CA PRO A 48 4.95 9.62 8.00
C PRO A 48 5.07 8.39 8.90
N ASP A 49 4.02 7.57 8.99
CA ASP A 49 3.91 6.52 10.02
C ASP A 49 4.18 5.12 9.46
N MET A 50 3.71 4.83 8.24
CA MET A 50 3.87 3.50 7.64
C MET A 50 5.20 3.33 6.90
N GLY A 51 5.90 4.42 6.57
CA GLY A 51 7.20 4.39 5.90
C GLY A 51 7.16 4.25 4.38
N PHE A 52 6.03 4.55 3.75
CA PHE A 52 5.96 4.67 2.29
C PHE A 52 6.53 6.01 1.81
N THR A 53 6.84 6.07 0.52
CA THR A 53 7.07 7.30 -0.23
C THR A 53 6.11 7.40 -1.40
N TYR A 54 6.04 8.57 -2.03
CA TYR A 54 5.41 8.66 -3.35
C TYR A 54 6.08 7.71 -4.36
N GLY A 55 5.31 7.27 -5.35
CA GLY A 55 5.78 6.43 -6.44
C GLY A 55 5.24 5.00 -6.39
N LYS A 56 5.89 4.11 -7.14
CA LYS A 56 5.43 2.74 -7.39
C LYS A 56 5.44 1.90 -6.11
N ILE A 57 4.38 1.14 -5.92
CA ILE A 57 4.27 0.07 -4.91
C ILE A 57 3.81 -1.23 -5.56
N GLU A 58 4.10 -2.35 -4.92
CA GLU A 58 3.89 -3.69 -5.46
C GLU A 58 3.17 -4.55 -4.43
N TYR A 59 2.05 -5.17 -4.82
CA TYR A 59 1.31 -6.10 -3.97
C TYR A 59 1.71 -7.54 -4.30
N TYR A 60 2.19 -8.26 -3.29
CA TYR A 60 2.59 -9.66 -3.39
C TYR A 60 1.69 -10.57 -2.53
N SER A 61 1.49 -11.80 -2.99
CA SER A 61 0.82 -12.87 -2.25
C SER A 61 1.62 -14.18 -2.38
N ASP A 62 2.05 -14.73 -1.26
CA ASP A 62 2.94 -15.90 -1.15
C ASP A 62 4.14 -15.81 -2.12
N GLY A 63 4.77 -14.63 -2.18
CA GLY A 63 5.95 -14.37 -3.01
C GLY A 63 5.66 -14.06 -4.49
N ASN A 64 4.40 -14.16 -4.94
CA ASN A 64 4.01 -13.83 -6.32
C ASN A 64 3.53 -12.39 -6.43
N LEU A 65 4.01 -11.67 -7.44
CA LEU A 65 3.51 -10.32 -7.75
C LEU A 65 2.05 -10.43 -8.23
N VAL A 66 1.13 -9.82 -7.51
CA VAL A 66 -0.30 -9.79 -7.84
C VAL A 66 -0.60 -8.59 -8.73
N THR A 67 -0.17 -7.40 -8.33
CA THR A 67 -0.35 -6.16 -9.08
C THR A 67 0.60 -5.06 -8.61
N THR A 68 0.66 -3.97 -9.37
CA THR A 68 1.42 -2.77 -9.04
C THR A 68 0.48 -1.57 -8.95
N GLY A 69 0.86 -0.58 -8.14
CA GLY A 69 0.12 0.66 -7.97
C GLY A 69 1.07 1.84 -7.78
N GLU A 70 0.51 3.03 -7.62
CA GLU A 70 1.28 4.26 -7.43
C GLU A 70 0.65 5.09 -6.31
N ILE A 71 1.46 5.52 -5.35
CA ILE A 71 1.09 6.52 -4.35
C ILE A 71 1.36 7.90 -4.95
N LYS A 72 0.33 8.72 -5.05
CA LYS A 72 0.37 10.05 -5.66
C LYS A 72 0.19 11.15 -4.59
N PRO A 73 0.73 12.35 -4.84
CA PRO A 73 0.42 13.55 -4.03
C PRO A 73 -1.08 13.82 -3.91
#